data_AF-H0HWW9-F1
#
_entry.id   AF-H0HWW9-F1
#
_cell.length_a   1.000
_cell.length_b   1.000
_cell.length_c   1.000
_cell.angle_alpha   90.00
_cell.angle_beta   90.00
_cell.angle_gamma   90.00
#
_symmetry.space_group_name_H-M   'P 1'
#
loop_
_entity.id
_entity.type
_entity.pdbx_description
1 polymer ?
#
loop_
_entity_poly.entity_id
_entity_poly.type
_entity_poly.pdbx_seq_one_letter_code
_entity_poly.pdbx_strand_id
1 'polypeptide(L)'
;MLRKRSFVKPVKKISMEQNTSQTFFDKIWDSHVIRHIEDDVYLLHVDRHMVHECTSGAAFAALKRSDRRVHSADLTYSVVDHILSTAPGRTGETFPGGREFVSLLRKNCAEHDLELIDFDDPRQGIVHVIAPELGIALPGTTLVCGDSHTSTCGGMGCWAWGIGTSEVAHVLATQSILQRRPKRMRVNFHGKAGEGVYAKDMILHLIGQVGVAAGQGHTVEYAGSAIRGLGIEGRLTICNMSIEFGAKAGFVAPDDVTFEYLAGKPYAPQGQLWDQAVSHWRTLCSDADAAFDREVDIDCSTIRPQVTWGTSPEDVSSLDQPLPDPADIADPVRRRAIEEAFSYLGLEPGKP
;
A
#
# COMPACT_ATOMS: atom_id res chain seq x y z
N MET A 1 -14.02 12.74 -27.62
CA MET A 1 -15.41 12.27 -27.40
C MET A 1 -15.46 11.61 -26.02
N LEU A 2 -15.67 12.40 -24.96
CA LEU A 2 -15.63 11.94 -23.57
C LEU A 2 -16.85 11.08 -23.26
N ARG A 3 -16.67 9.75 -23.17
CA ARG A 3 -17.73 8.84 -22.74
C ARG A 3 -17.91 8.97 -21.23
N LYS A 4 -18.92 9.76 -20.86
CA LYS A 4 -19.55 9.77 -19.53
C LYS A 4 -20.13 8.38 -19.24
N ARG A 5 -19.59 7.66 -18.25
CA ARG A 5 -20.28 6.62 -17.48
C ARG A 5 -19.92 6.87 -16.02
N SER A 6 -20.74 7.64 -15.32
CA SER A 6 -21.74 7.11 -14.37
C SER A 6 -21.10 6.12 -13.40
N PHE A 7 -20.77 6.61 -12.21
CA PHE A 7 -20.58 5.79 -11.02
C PHE A 7 -21.67 4.70 -10.96
N VAL A 8 -21.23 3.51 -10.57
CA VAL A 8 -22.01 2.30 -10.42
C VAL A 8 -23.31 2.60 -9.64
N LYS A 9 -24.45 2.14 -10.15
CA LYS A 9 -25.74 2.22 -9.44
C LYS A 9 -25.59 1.51 -8.08
N PRO A 10 -26.15 2.05 -6.99
CA PRO A 10 -26.02 1.44 -5.67
C PRO A 10 -26.59 0.02 -5.69
N VAL A 11 -25.73 -0.95 -5.34
CA VAL A 11 -26.14 -2.33 -5.05
C VAL A 11 -27.08 -2.27 -3.84
N LYS A 12 -28.18 -3.04 -3.88
CA LYS A 12 -29.15 -3.13 -2.78
C LYS A 12 -28.40 -3.42 -1.48
N LYS A 13 -28.45 -2.48 -0.53
CA LYS A 13 -27.94 -2.64 0.85
C LYS A 13 -28.51 -3.94 1.42
N ILE A 14 -27.62 -4.88 1.76
CA ILE A 14 -27.92 -5.89 2.77
C ILE A 14 -28.10 -5.09 4.06
N SER A 15 -29.28 -5.18 4.68
CA SER A 15 -29.57 -4.53 5.95
C SER A 15 -28.75 -5.22 7.04
N MET A 16 -27.54 -4.72 7.29
CA MET A 16 -26.87 -4.95 8.56
C MET A 16 -27.43 -3.93 9.56
N GLU A 17 -27.73 -4.41 10.77
CA GLU A 17 -28.33 -3.65 11.86
C GLU A 17 -27.63 -2.31 12.06
N GLN A 18 -28.44 -1.25 12.18
CA GLN A 18 -27.96 0.08 12.46
C GLN A 18 -27.40 0.15 13.88
N ASN A 19 -26.31 0.93 14.02
CA ASN A 19 -25.76 1.49 15.25
C ASN A 19 -24.53 0.80 15.89
N THR A 20 -23.59 0.29 15.08
CA THR A 20 -22.21 0.02 15.54
C THR A 20 -21.25 1.03 14.95
N SER A 21 -20.50 1.71 15.81
CA SER A 21 -19.38 2.59 15.45
C SER A 21 -18.41 1.88 14.49
N GLN A 22 -18.05 2.55 13.39
CA GLN A 22 -17.27 1.95 12.31
C GLN A 22 -15.86 2.50 12.24
N THR A 23 -14.89 1.61 12.02
CA THR A 23 -13.55 2.03 11.62
C THR A 23 -13.55 2.54 10.17
N PHE A 24 -12.52 3.29 9.79
CA PHE A 24 -12.27 3.68 8.41
C PHE A 24 -12.23 2.45 7.49
N PHE A 25 -11.59 1.37 7.96
CA PHE A 25 -11.55 0.11 7.22
C PHE A 25 -12.94 -0.49 7.01
N ASP A 26 -13.79 -0.50 8.05
CA ASP A 26 -15.15 -1.03 7.93
C ASP A 26 -15.97 -0.27 6.88
N LYS A 27 -15.84 1.06 6.86
CA LYS A 27 -16.52 1.92 5.87
C LYS A 27 -16.09 1.60 4.44
N ILE A 28 -14.79 1.39 4.21
CA ILE A 28 -14.30 0.97 2.89
C ILE A 28 -14.75 -0.46 2.58
N TRP A 29 -14.48 -1.41 3.48
CA TRP A 29 -14.86 -2.81 3.26
C TRP A 29 -16.33 -2.95 2.88
N ASP A 30 -17.24 -2.42 3.70
CA ASP A 30 -18.68 -2.59 3.53
C ASP A 30 -19.20 -1.94 2.24
N SER A 31 -18.55 -0.86 1.77
CA SER A 31 -18.90 -0.21 0.50
C SER A 31 -18.42 -0.97 -0.75
N HIS A 32 -17.48 -1.91 -0.60
CA HIS A 32 -16.89 -2.68 -1.70
C HIS A 32 -17.37 -4.12 -1.76
N VAL A 33 -18.12 -4.62 -0.76
CA VAL A 33 -18.68 -5.98 -0.78
C VAL A 33 -19.68 -6.11 -1.94
N ILE A 34 -19.33 -6.98 -2.91
CA ILE A 34 -20.26 -7.42 -3.96
C ILE A 34 -21.13 -8.55 -3.41
N ARG A 35 -20.49 -9.53 -2.76
CA ARG A 35 -21.16 -10.73 -2.27
C ARG A 35 -20.39 -11.39 -1.14
N HIS A 36 -21.10 -11.83 -0.10
CA HIS A 36 -20.59 -12.77 0.88
C HIS A 36 -20.60 -14.20 0.32
N ILE A 37 -19.49 -14.93 0.44
CA ILE A 37 -19.32 -16.28 -0.14
C ILE A 37 -19.56 -17.35 0.94
N GLU A 38 -18.65 -17.45 1.90
CA GLU A 38 -18.68 -18.36 3.04
C GLU A 38 -17.74 -17.85 4.14
N ASP A 39 -18.00 -18.21 5.40
CA ASP A 39 -17.24 -17.76 6.57
C ASP A 39 -16.96 -16.25 6.54
N ASP A 40 -15.71 -15.83 6.66
CA ASP A 40 -15.27 -14.44 6.53
C ASP A 40 -14.75 -14.10 5.12
N VAL A 41 -15.14 -14.86 4.09
CA VAL A 41 -14.69 -14.66 2.70
C VAL A 41 -15.77 -13.94 1.89
N TYR A 42 -15.33 -12.86 1.23
CA TYR A 42 -16.19 -11.95 0.47
C TYR A 42 -15.58 -11.71 -0.90
N LEU A 43 -16.46 -11.54 -1.89
CA LEU A 43 -16.11 -10.99 -3.19
C LEU A 43 -16.23 -9.47 -3.11
N LEU A 44 -15.13 -8.78 -3.42
CA LEU A 44 -15.03 -7.33 -3.34
C LEU A 44 -14.83 -6.72 -4.73
N HIS A 45 -15.34 -5.51 -4.92
CA HIS A 45 -15.01 -4.69 -6.07
C HIS A 45 -13.59 -4.13 -5.94
N VAL A 46 -12.91 -3.92 -7.07
CA VAL A 46 -11.62 -3.25 -7.16
C VAL A 46 -11.79 -1.95 -7.95
N ASP A 47 -11.55 -0.78 -7.36
CA ASP A 47 -11.70 0.50 -8.06
C ASP A 47 -10.52 0.82 -8.97
N ARG A 48 -9.32 0.40 -8.57
CA ARG A 48 -8.07 0.71 -9.26
C ARG A 48 -7.16 -0.50 -9.31
N HIS A 49 -6.68 -0.82 -10.50
CA HIS A 49 -5.74 -1.90 -10.71
C HIS A 49 -4.47 -1.36 -11.38
N MET A 50 -3.35 -1.45 -10.69
CA MET A 50 -2.04 -1.14 -11.26
C MET A 50 -1.42 -2.42 -11.80
N VAL A 51 -0.81 -2.35 -12.97
CA VAL A 51 -0.02 -3.44 -13.55
C VAL A 51 1.35 -2.93 -14.00
N HIS A 52 2.35 -3.80 -13.95
CA HIS A 52 3.72 -3.48 -14.31
C HIS A 52 4.35 -4.65 -15.08
N GLU A 53 5.51 -4.44 -15.68
CA GLU A 53 6.08 -5.35 -16.67
C GLU A 53 6.52 -6.70 -16.08
N CYS A 54 6.90 -6.77 -14.80
CA CYS A 54 7.38 -8.02 -14.19
C CYS A 54 6.30 -9.09 -14.02
N THR A 55 5.12 -8.70 -13.52
CA THR A 55 4.14 -9.68 -13.02
C THR A 55 2.92 -9.83 -13.93
N SER A 56 2.62 -8.81 -14.73
CA SER A 56 1.38 -8.77 -15.53
C SER A 56 1.41 -9.67 -16.76
N GLY A 57 2.58 -9.93 -17.36
CA GLY A 57 2.68 -10.72 -18.59
C GLY A 57 2.06 -12.11 -18.49
N ALA A 58 2.30 -12.81 -17.38
CA ALA A 58 1.70 -14.11 -17.10
C ALA A 58 0.18 -14.03 -16.87
N ALA A 59 -0.31 -12.92 -16.30
CA ALA A 59 -1.73 -12.68 -16.09
C ALA A 59 -2.47 -12.48 -17.43
N PHE A 60 -1.95 -11.64 -18.33
CA PHE A 60 -2.51 -11.48 -19.68
C PHE A 60 -2.49 -12.78 -20.48
N ALA A 61 -1.41 -13.58 -20.37
CA ALA A 61 -1.36 -14.90 -20.98
C ALA A 61 -2.46 -15.83 -20.45
N ALA A 62 -2.80 -15.76 -19.16
CA ALA A 62 -3.90 -16.53 -18.57
C ALA A 62 -5.27 -16.08 -19.09
N LEU A 63 -5.49 -14.78 -19.27
CA LEU A 63 -6.71 -14.26 -19.93
C LEU A 63 -6.84 -14.82 -21.34
N LYS A 64 -5.78 -14.74 -22.13
CA LYS A 64 -5.77 -15.24 -23.51
C LYS A 64 -6.04 -16.74 -23.59
N ARG A 65 -5.42 -17.55 -22.71
CA ARG A 65 -5.68 -19.00 -22.64
C ARG A 65 -7.11 -19.35 -22.27
N SER A 66 -7.80 -18.47 -21.54
CA SER A 66 -9.18 -18.67 -21.10
C SER A 66 -10.22 -17.95 -21.98
N ASP A 67 -9.79 -17.39 -23.11
CA ASP A 67 -10.61 -16.58 -24.02
C ASP A 67 -11.36 -15.43 -23.31
N ARG A 68 -10.67 -14.79 -22.36
CA ARG A 68 -11.19 -13.66 -21.59
C ARG A 68 -10.55 -12.35 -22.01
N ARG A 69 -11.33 -11.28 -21.89
CA ARG A 69 -10.88 -9.90 -22.12
C ARG A 69 -10.71 -9.18 -20.79
N VAL A 70 -9.94 -8.09 -20.81
CA VAL A 70 -9.91 -7.16 -19.68
C VAL A 70 -11.32 -6.57 -19.51
N HIS A 71 -11.83 -6.61 -18.29
CA HIS A 71 -13.18 -6.19 -17.94
C HIS A 71 -13.33 -4.66 -17.93
N SER A 72 -12.43 -3.96 -17.24
CA SER A 72 -12.46 -2.50 -17.08
C SER A 72 -11.08 -1.90 -17.36
N ALA A 73 -10.80 -1.70 -18.64
CA ALA A 73 -9.57 -1.06 -19.11
C ALA A 73 -9.38 0.35 -18.53
N ASP A 74 -10.48 1.09 -18.32
CA ASP A 74 -10.52 2.44 -17.75
C ASP A 74 -10.17 2.51 -16.26
N LEU A 75 -10.12 1.37 -15.57
CA LEU A 75 -9.72 1.24 -14.16
C LEU A 75 -8.37 0.55 -13.99
N THR A 76 -7.70 0.22 -15.10
CA THR A 76 -6.41 -0.48 -15.12
C THR A 76 -5.32 0.43 -15.70
N TYR A 77 -4.28 0.68 -14.92
CA TYR A 77 -3.18 1.56 -15.28
C TYR A 77 -1.89 0.74 -15.36
N SER A 78 -1.15 0.92 -16.45
CA SER A 78 0.10 0.17 -16.68
C SER A 78 1.28 1.10 -16.59
N VAL A 79 2.35 0.67 -15.93
CA VAL A 79 3.61 1.42 -15.84
C VAL A 79 4.79 0.51 -16.10
N VAL A 80 5.87 1.06 -16.66
CA VAL A 80 7.17 0.41 -16.67
C VAL A 80 8.03 0.98 -15.53
N ASP A 81 8.42 0.18 -14.54
CA ASP A 81 9.22 0.68 -13.40
C ASP A 81 10.21 -0.28 -12.73
N HIS A 82 10.06 -1.61 -12.81
CA HIS A 82 10.93 -2.56 -12.10
C HIS A 82 12.20 -2.96 -12.88
N ILE A 83 12.11 -3.11 -14.20
CA ILE A 83 13.17 -3.64 -15.08
C ILE A 83 13.64 -2.57 -16.06
N LEU A 84 14.02 -1.42 -15.49
CA LEU A 84 14.66 -0.33 -16.21
C LEU A 84 16.00 0.02 -15.56
N SER A 85 16.99 0.33 -16.40
CA SER A 85 18.25 0.87 -15.92
C SER A 85 18.03 2.21 -15.23
N THR A 86 18.73 2.47 -14.13
CA THR A 86 18.79 3.79 -13.49
C THR A 86 19.92 4.66 -14.04
N ALA A 87 20.73 4.13 -14.97
CA ALA A 87 21.86 4.85 -15.55
C ALA A 87 21.41 6.02 -16.45
N PRO A 88 22.16 7.13 -16.50
CA PRO A 88 21.91 8.21 -17.47
C PRO A 88 21.88 7.69 -18.91
N GLY A 89 20.94 8.20 -19.71
CA GLY A 89 20.76 7.76 -21.10
C GLY A 89 20.04 6.41 -21.26
N ARG A 90 19.36 5.94 -20.21
CA ARG A 90 18.55 4.71 -20.24
C ARG A 90 17.55 4.70 -21.40
N THR A 91 17.34 3.52 -21.95
CA THR A 91 16.24 3.20 -22.86
C THR A 91 15.56 1.91 -22.39
N GLY A 92 14.42 1.55 -22.97
CA GLY A 92 13.75 0.27 -22.73
C GLY A 92 14.58 -0.98 -23.09
N GLU A 93 15.80 -0.82 -23.62
CA GLU A 93 16.72 -1.92 -23.97
C GLU A 93 17.99 -1.93 -23.10
N THR A 94 18.20 -0.93 -22.25
CA THR A 94 19.46 -0.77 -21.49
C THR A 94 19.62 -1.73 -20.32
N PHE A 95 18.55 -2.38 -19.87
CA PHE A 95 18.61 -3.45 -18.87
C PHE A 95 18.61 -4.82 -19.57
N PRO A 96 19.68 -5.63 -19.45
CA PRO A 96 19.71 -6.98 -20.02
C PRO A 96 18.54 -7.84 -19.55
N GLY A 97 17.79 -8.43 -20.49
CA GLY A 97 16.58 -9.21 -20.20
C GLY A 97 15.31 -8.39 -19.96
N GLY A 98 15.40 -7.08 -19.75
CA GLY A 98 14.23 -6.22 -19.51
C GLY A 98 13.39 -5.95 -20.74
N ARG A 99 14.04 -5.93 -21.92
CA ARG A 99 13.39 -5.65 -23.20
C ARG A 99 12.16 -6.53 -23.45
N GLU A 100 12.23 -7.81 -23.09
CA GLU A 100 11.13 -8.77 -23.32
C GLU A 100 9.91 -8.47 -22.45
N PHE A 101 10.12 -8.13 -21.18
CA PHE A 101 9.05 -7.73 -20.26
C PHE A 101 8.38 -6.43 -20.71
N VAL A 102 9.18 -5.40 -21.03
CA VAL A 102 8.68 -4.12 -21.53
C VAL A 102 7.91 -4.29 -22.84
N SER A 103 8.46 -5.07 -23.79
CA SER A 103 7.80 -5.33 -25.08
C SER A 103 6.49 -6.09 -24.90
N LEU A 104 6.46 -7.05 -23.97
CA LEU A 104 5.26 -7.82 -23.66
C LEU A 104 4.19 -6.93 -23.03
N LEU A 105 4.55 -6.05 -22.08
CA LEU A 105 3.61 -5.11 -21.48
C LEU A 105 3.01 -4.18 -22.55
N ARG A 106 3.85 -3.55 -23.39
CA ARG A 106 3.40 -2.70 -24.51
C ARG A 106 2.39 -3.40 -25.40
N LYS A 107 2.70 -4.64 -25.78
CA LYS A 107 1.82 -5.47 -26.60
C LYS A 107 0.48 -5.71 -25.91
N ASN A 108 0.49 -6.11 -24.65
CA ASN A 108 -0.74 -6.36 -23.89
C ASN A 108 -1.57 -5.08 -23.72
N CYS A 109 -0.94 -3.94 -23.43
CA CYS A 109 -1.64 -2.66 -23.33
C CYS A 109 -2.31 -2.28 -24.66
N ALA A 110 -1.59 -2.43 -25.78
CA ALA A 110 -2.15 -2.16 -27.11
C ALA A 110 -3.29 -3.13 -27.48
N GLU A 111 -3.17 -4.42 -27.15
CA GLU A 111 -4.21 -5.43 -27.42
C GLU A 111 -5.48 -5.21 -26.58
N HIS A 112 -5.36 -4.58 -25.40
CA HIS A 112 -6.45 -4.41 -24.44
C HIS A 112 -6.90 -2.96 -24.22
N ASP A 113 -6.37 -2.02 -24.99
CA ASP A 113 -6.67 -0.58 -24.89
C ASP A 113 -6.40 -0.03 -23.47
N LEU A 114 -5.28 -0.45 -22.87
CA LEU A 114 -4.85 0.01 -21.55
C LEU A 114 -3.96 1.23 -21.67
N GLU A 115 -4.12 2.16 -20.74
CA GLU A 115 -3.16 3.24 -20.58
C GLU A 115 -1.81 2.69 -20.13
N LEU A 116 -0.76 3.12 -20.83
CA LEU A 116 0.62 2.78 -20.54
C LEU A 116 1.41 4.06 -20.25
N ILE A 117 1.94 4.14 -19.04
CA ILE A 117 2.94 5.11 -18.60
C ILE A 117 4.31 4.45 -18.85
N ASP A 118 4.81 4.64 -20.07
CA ASP A 118 6.04 4.01 -20.56
C ASP A 118 7.30 4.75 -20.04
N PHE A 119 8.50 4.19 -20.27
CA PHE A 119 9.76 4.71 -19.73
C PHE A 119 10.10 6.15 -20.19
N ASP A 120 9.56 6.59 -21.33
CA ASP A 120 9.74 7.91 -21.92
C ASP A 120 8.57 8.87 -21.64
N ASP A 121 7.52 8.40 -20.96
CA ASP A 121 6.44 9.25 -20.48
C ASP A 121 6.94 10.13 -19.31
N PRO A 122 6.73 11.46 -19.34
CA PRO A 122 7.16 12.34 -18.24
C PRO A 122 6.47 12.03 -16.90
N ARG A 123 5.37 11.27 -16.90
CA ARG A 123 4.68 10.79 -15.70
C ARG A 123 5.30 9.53 -15.10
N GLN A 124 6.28 8.92 -15.77
CA GLN A 124 6.86 7.67 -15.34
C GLN A 124 7.64 7.81 -14.04
N GLY A 125 7.47 6.81 -13.18
CA GLY A 125 8.15 6.67 -11.90
C GLY A 125 7.79 5.32 -11.29
N ILE A 126 8.19 5.11 -10.03
CA ILE A 126 7.84 3.90 -9.29
C ILE A 126 6.31 3.82 -9.15
N VAL A 127 5.72 2.65 -9.39
CA VAL A 127 4.26 2.43 -9.47
C VAL A 127 3.50 3.02 -8.28
N HIS A 128 4.04 2.88 -7.07
CA HIS A 128 3.44 3.35 -5.82
C HIS A 128 3.69 4.83 -5.50
N VAL A 129 4.56 5.49 -6.26
CA VAL A 129 4.81 6.93 -6.20
C VAL A 129 3.90 7.64 -7.20
N ILE A 130 3.84 7.14 -8.44
CA ILE A 130 3.02 7.78 -9.48
C ILE A 130 1.52 7.63 -9.21
N ALA A 131 1.09 6.55 -8.54
CA ALA A 131 -0.32 6.34 -8.25
C ALA A 131 -0.90 7.49 -7.38
N PRO A 132 -0.29 7.87 -6.24
CA PRO A 132 -0.61 9.11 -5.54
C PRO A 132 -0.39 10.37 -6.37
N GLU A 133 0.78 10.54 -7.01
CA GLU A 133 1.16 11.78 -7.69
C GLU A 133 0.21 12.18 -8.82
N LEU A 134 -0.37 11.19 -9.50
CA LEU A 134 -1.31 11.37 -10.59
C LEU A 134 -2.77 11.41 -10.12
N GLY A 135 -3.05 11.09 -8.85
CA GLY A 135 -4.40 10.99 -8.30
C GLY A 135 -5.13 9.70 -8.69
N ILE A 136 -4.39 8.62 -8.98
CA ILE A 136 -4.95 7.28 -9.19
C ILE A 136 -5.36 6.67 -7.85
N ALA A 137 -4.50 6.80 -6.83
CA ALA A 137 -4.82 6.44 -5.45
C ALA A 137 -5.70 7.54 -4.82
N LEU A 138 -6.97 7.22 -4.56
CA LEU A 138 -7.96 8.16 -4.04
C LEU A 138 -8.51 7.69 -2.69
N PRO A 139 -8.92 8.61 -1.81
CA PRO A 139 -9.49 8.22 -0.54
C PRO A 139 -10.77 7.39 -0.70
N GLY A 140 -10.90 6.35 0.12
CA GLY A 140 -12.05 5.45 0.14
C GLY A 140 -12.02 4.35 -0.91
N THR A 141 -11.04 4.32 -1.83
CA THR A 141 -10.99 3.30 -2.89
C THR A 141 -10.22 2.06 -2.48
N THR A 142 -10.53 0.94 -3.13
CA THR A 142 -9.68 -0.25 -3.22
C THR A 142 -8.68 -0.12 -4.37
N LEU A 143 -7.40 -0.42 -4.08
CA LEU A 143 -6.32 -0.40 -5.08
C LEU A 143 -5.46 -1.65 -4.97
N VAL A 144 -5.25 -2.36 -6.08
CA VAL A 144 -4.41 -3.57 -6.10
C VAL A 144 -3.33 -3.49 -7.17
N CYS A 145 -2.21 -4.15 -6.92
CA CYS A 145 -1.11 -4.31 -7.88
C CYS A 145 -0.43 -5.66 -7.66
N GLY A 146 0.24 -6.18 -8.69
CA GLY A 146 1.11 -7.35 -8.60
C GLY A 146 2.40 -7.14 -7.79
N ASP A 147 2.40 -6.24 -6.82
CA ASP A 147 3.57 -5.80 -6.05
C ASP A 147 3.22 -5.69 -4.56
N SER A 148 4.09 -6.16 -3.66
CA SER A 148 3.83 -6.18 -2.22
C SER A 148 3.60 -4.79 -1.64
N HIS A 149 4.38 -3.79 -2.05
CA HIS A 149 4.41 -2.45 -1.46
C HIS A 149 3.28 -1.55 -1.94
N THR A 150 2.25 -2.12 -2.56
CA THR A 150 0.99 -1.44 -2.90
C THR A 150 0.36 -0.76 -1.69
N SER A 151 0.63 -1.28 -0.49
CA SER A 151 0.27 -0.65 0.80
C SER A 151 0.69 0.80 0.92
N THR A 152 1.76 1.24 0.24
CA THR A 152 2.20 2.65 0.16
C THR A 152 1.04 3.59 -0.14
N CYS A 153 0.17 3.22 -1.07
CA CYS A 153 -0.94 4.07 -1.49
C CYS A 153 -1.93 4.35 -0.35
N GLY A 154 -1.94 3.52 0.72
CA GLY A 154 -2.78 3.75 1.90
C GLY A 154 -2.50 5.07 2.62
N GLY A 155 -1.35 5.72 2.39
CA GLY A 155 -1.10 7.08 2.85
C GLY A 155 -2.04 8.13 2.24
N MET A 156 -2.73 7.79 1.14
CA MET A 156 -3.79 8.58 0.51
C MET A 156 -5.19 8.29 1.08
N GLY A 157 -5.30 7.43 2.08
CA GLY A 157 -6.59 6.98 2.60
C GLY A 157 -7.31 6.03 1.65
N CYS A 158 -6.59 5.18 0.92
CA CYS A 158 -7.17 4.06 0.18
C CYS A 158 -6.84 2.73 0.89
N TRP A 159 -7.64 1.69 0.65
CA TRP A 159 -7.25 0.34 1.04
C TRP A 159 -6.49 -0.30 -0.13
N ALA A 160 -5.17 -0.33 -0.01
CA ALA A 160 -4.27 -0.77 -1.07
C ALA A 160 -3.41 -1.96 -0.65
N TRP A 161 -3.35 -3.02 -1.48
CA TRP A 161 -2.59 -4.23 -1.15
C TRP A 161 -2.05 -4.96 -2.37
N GLY A 162 -0.94 -5.67 -2.16
CA GLY A 162 -0.33 -6.52 -3.17
C GLY A 162 -1.11 -7.82 -3.40
N ILE A 163 -1.19 -8.24 -4.66
CA ILE A 163 -1.89 -9.45 -5.09
C ILE A 163 -0.98 -10.34 -5.95
N GLY A 164 -1.22 -11.65 -5.95
CA GLY A 164 -0.44 -12.60 -6.75
C GLY A 164 -0.82 -12.57 -8.24
N THR A 165 0.04 -13.09 -9.12
CA THR A 165 -0.21 -13.14 -10.58
C THR A 165 -1.57 -13.76 -10.95
N SER A 166 -2.01 -14.80 -10.24
CA SER A 166 -3.33 -15.42 -10.46
C SER A 166 -4.48 -14.48 -10.09
N GLU A 167 -4.32 -13.67 -9.04
CA GLU A 167 -5.29 -12.65 -8.65
C GLU A 167 -5.26 -11.47 -9.64
N VAL A 168 -4.08 -11.06 -10.15
CA VAL A 168 -3.97 -10.04 -11.21
C VAL A 168 -4.80 -10.47 -12.43
N ALA A 169 -4.68 -11.73 -12.86
CA ALA A 169 -5.50 -12.26 -13.95
C ALA A 169 -7.00 -12.24 -13.62
N HIS A 170 -7.35 -12.55 -12.36
CA HIS A 170 -8.75 -12.52 -11.92
C HIS A 170 -9.34 -11.10 -11.91
N VAL A 171 -8.59 -10.12 -11.41
CA VAL A 171 -8.99 -8.71 -11.40
C VAL A 171 -9.10 -8.18 -12.82
N LEU A 172 -8.13 -8.45 -13.70
CA LEU A 172 -8.24 -8.10 -15.13
C LEU A 172 -9.51 -8.67 -15.76
N ALA A 173 -9.88 -9.92 -15.42
CA ALA A 173 -11.03 -10.59 -16.02
C ALA A 173 -12.40 -10.19 -15.43
N THR A 174 -12.44 -9.60 -14.22
CA THR A 174 -13.72 -9.45 -13.47
C THR A 174 -13.90 -8.12 -12.75
N GLN A 175 -12.83 -7.34 -12.55
CA GLN A 175 -12.80 -6.16 -11.69
C GLN A 175 -13.26 -6.44 -10.25
N SER A 176 -13.02 -7.68 -9.79
CA SER A 176 -13.36 -8.15 -8.45
C SER A 176 -12.28 -9.07 -7.91
N ILE A 177 -12.29 -9.30 -6.60
CA ILE A 177 -11.32 -10.16 -5.92
C ILE A 177 -11.93 -10.79 -4.67
N LEU A 178 -11.58 -12.04 -4.40
CA LEU A 178 -11.94 -12.72 -3.15
C LEU A 178 -10.98 -12.30 -2.04
N GLN A 179 -11.51 -11.87 -0.89
CA GLN A 179 -10.71 -11.57 0.29
C GLN A 179 -11.38 -12.14 1.53
N ARG A 180 -10.55 -12.65 2.44
CA ARG A 180 -10.96 -12.89 3.83
C ARG A 180 -10.88 -11.58 4.59
N ARG A 181 -11.90 -11.21 5.36
CA ARG A 181 -11.92 -9.96 6.15
C ARG A 181 -10.76 -9.98 7.16
N PRO A 182 -9.75 -9.08 7.01
CA PRO A 182 -8.70 -8.92 8.00
C PRO A 182 -9.24 -8.33 9.30
N LYS A 183 -8.53 -8.57 10.40
CA LYS A 183 -8.79 -7.90 11.67
C LYS A 183 -8.31 -6.44 11.61
N ARG A 184 -8.85 -5.59 12.46
CA ARG A 184 -8.54 -4.16 12.53
C ARG A 184 -7.47 -3.93 13.59
N MET A 185 -6.36 -3.33 13.20
CA MET A 185 -5.33 -2.87 14.12
C MET A 185 -5.20 -1.35 14.02
N ARG A 186 -4.95 -0.68 15.16
CA ARG A 186 -4.58 0.73 15.19
C ARG A 186 -3.19 0.90 15.79
N VAL A 187 -2.38 1.77 15.18
CA VAL A 187 -1.13 2.23 15.77
C VAL A 187 -1.23 3.74 15.99
N ASN A 188 -1.22 4.14 17.25
CA ASN A 188 -1.36 5.52 17.70
C ASN A 188 0.02 6.15 17.93
N PHE A 189 0.51 6.89 16.94
CA PHE A 189 1.71 7.71 17.08
C PHE A 189 1.36 9.08 17.66
N HIS A 190 1.69 9.29 18.93
CA HIS A 190 1.40 10.52 19.66
C HIS A 190 2.67 11.29 20.04
N GLY A 191 2.51 12.53 20.48
CA GLY A 191 3.63 13.43 20.71
C GLY A 191 4.18 14.04 19.42
N LYS A 192 5.40 14.58 19.52
CA LYS A 192 6.14 15.20 18.40
C LYS A 192 7.52 14.56 18.32
N ALA A 193 7.87 14.09 17.13
CA ALA A 193 9.20 13.56 16.85
C ALA A 193 10.29 14.62 17.10
N GLY A 194 11.43 14.18 17.63
CA GLY A 194 12.61 15.02 17.84
C GLY A 194 13.25 15.50 16.53
N GLU A 195 14.24 16.37 16.62
CA GLU A 195 15.01 16.81 15.45
C GLU A 195 15.72 15.61 14.81
N GLY A 196 15.72 15.55 13.47
CA GLY A 196 16.33 14.45 12.71
C GLY A 196 15.52 13.15 12.68
N VAL A 197 14.33 13.13 13.29
CA VAL A 197 13.42 11.98 13.29
C VAL A 197 12.27 12.23 12.31
N TYR A 198 12.09 11.31 11.38
CA TYR A 198 11.10 11.38 10.31
C TYR A 198 10.15 10.18 10.33
N ALA A 199 9.21 10.15 9.38
CA ALA A 199 8.26 9.05 9.25
C ALA A 199 8.92 7.66 9.12
N LYS A 200 10.11 7.59 8.48
CA LYS A 200 10.88 6.36 8.37
C LYS A 200 11.33 5.85 9.75
N ASP A 201 11.83 6.74 10.60
CA ASP A 201 12.24 6.39 11.96
C ASP A 201 11.04 5.95 12.81
N MET A 202 9.88 6.59 12.63
CA MET A 202 8.64 6.21 13.33
C MET A 202 8.25 4.76 13.03
N ILE A 203 8.20 4.38 11.74
CA ILE A 203 7.78 3.03 11.35
C ILE A 203 8.86 1.97 11.65
N LEU A 204 10.14 2.31 11.53
CA LEU A 204 11.23 1.44 11.98
C LEU A 204 11.18 1.20 13.49
N HIS A 205 10.96 2.25 14.28
CA HIS A 205 10.84 2.13 15.73
C HIS A 205 9.69 1.21 16.13
N LEU A 206 8.51 1.35 15.49
CA LEU A 206 7.39 0.44 15.68
C LEU A 206 7.81 -1.01 15.40
N ILE A 207 8.37 -1.28 14.21
CA ILE A 207 8.74 -2.65 13.79
C ILE A 207 9.80 -3.23 14.73
N GLY A 208 10.80 -2.46 15.14
CA GLY A 208 11.81 -2.88 16.10
C GLY A 208 11.24 -3.19 17.49
N GLN A 209 10.22 -2.45 17.93
CA GLN A 209 9.60 -2.63 19.24
C GLN A 209 8.67 -3.85 19.32
N VAL A 210 7.88 -4.10 18.28
CA VAL A 210 6.82 -5.15 18.31
C VAL A 210 7.06 -6.32 17.35
N GLY A 211 8.08 -6.25 16.48
CA GLY A 211 8.49 -7.30 15.56
C GLY A 211 7.73 -7.32 14.24
N VAL A 212 8.29 -8.01 13.24
CA VAL A 212 7.77 -8.11 11.86
C VAL A 212 6.47 -8.91 11.72
N ALA A 213 6.08 -9.69 12.74
CA ALA A 213 4.87 -10.50 12.71
C ALA A 213 3.66 -9.84 13.40
N ALA A 214 3.84 -8.68 14.04
CA ALA A 214 2.79 -8.10 14.89
C ALA A 214 1.56 -7.61 14.10
N GLY A 215 1.71 -7.23 12.84
CA GLY A 215 0.60 -6.88 11.95
C GLY A 215 -0.09 -8.07 11.26
N GLN A 216 0.41 -9.30 11.43
CA GLN A 216 -0.07 -10.46 10.68
C GLN A 216 -1.58 -10.68 10.85
N GLY A 217 -2.29 -10.81 9.72
CA GLY A 217 -3.74 -11.01 9.69
C GLY A 217 -4.57 -9.73 9.92
N HIS A 218 -3.92 -8.56 10.02
CA HIS A 218 -4.59 -7.28 10.24
C HIS A 218 -4.44 -6.33 9.04
N THR A 219 -5.38 -5.40 8.93
CA THR A 219 -5.15 -4.10 8.31
C THR A 219 -4.86 -3.07 9.40
N VAL A 220 -3.95 -2.13 9.13
CA VAL A 220 -3.44 -1.20 10.16
C VAL A 220 -3.86 0.23 9.85
N GLU A 221 -4.60 0.84 10.78
CA GLU A 221 -4.85 2.28 10.82
C GLU A 221 -3.71 2.98 11.55
N TYR A 222 -2.93 3.79 10.84
CA TYR A 222 -1.94 4.67 11.46
C TYR A 222 -2.60 5.98 11.83
N ALA A 223 -2.64 6.27 13.14
CA ALA A 223 -3.35 7.40 13.71
C ALA A 223 -2.49 8.17 14.72
N GLY A 224 -3.06 9.22 15.31
CA GLY A 224 -2.41 10.02 16.35
C GLY A 224 -1.88 11.37 15.86
N SER A 225 -1.41 12.18 16.82
CA SER A 225 -0.98 13.56 16.54
C SER A 225 0.23 13.63 15.63
N ALA A 226 1.16 12.69 15.74
CA ALA A 226 2.35 12.68 14.90
C ALA A 226 1.99 12.37 13.43
N ILE A 227 1.10 11.40 13.18
CA ILE A 227 0.60 11.10 11.81
C ILE A 227 -0.10 12.31 11.18
N ARG A 228 -0.98 12.99 11.93
CA ARG A 228 -1.64 14.22 11.44
C ARG A 228 -0.65 15.34 11.13
N GLY A 229 0.49 15.37 11.81
CA GLY A 229 1.58 16.32 11.55
C GLY A 229 2.44 15.99 10.31
N LEU A 230 2.26 14.82 9.68
CA LEU A 230 3.01 14.44 8.48
C LEU A 230 2.36 14.99 7.21
N GLY A 231 3.21 15.42 6.27
CA GLY A 231 2.86 15.54 4.86
C GLY A 231 2.58 14.18 4.22
N ILE A 232 2.11 14.18 2.97
CA ILE A 232 1.69 12.96 2.27
C ILE A 232 2.84 11.97 2.12
N GLU A 233 4.03 12.44 1.77
CA GLU A 233 5.22 11.61 1.58
C GLU A 233 5.60 10.84 2.86
N GLY A 234 5.40 11.48 4.03
CA GLY A 234 5.58 10.82 5.33
C GLY A 234 4.54 9.73 5.56
N ARG A 235 3.28 9.96 5.19
CA ARG A 235 2.20 8.95 5.31
C ARG A 235 2.42 7.78 4.36
N LEU A 236 2.83 8.05 3.13
CA LEU A 236 3.23 7.04 2.15
C LEU A 236 4.39 6.19 2.68
N THR A 237 5.39 6.81 3.31
CA THR A 237 6.54 6.12 3.93
C THR A 237 6.10 5.14 5.02
N ILE A 238 5.20 5.56 5.90
CA ILE A 238 4.67 4.68 6.96
C ILE A 238 3.86 3.53 6.35
N CYS A 239 2.96 3.82 5.41
CA CYS A 239 2.11 2.79 4.82
C CYS A 239 2.88 1.81 3.95
N ASN A 240 3.96 2.25 3.29
CA ASN A 240 4.88 1.41 2.52
C ASN A 240 5.41 0.26 3.38
N MET A 241 5.88 0.56 4.59
CA MET A 241 6.49 -0.43 5.49
C MET A 241 5.48 -1.28 6.28
N SER A 242 4.19 -1.22 5.94
CA SER A 242 3.18 -2.10 6.53
C SER A 242 3.44 -3.58 6.20
N ILE A 243 4.08 -3.85 5.07
CA ILE A 243 4.43 -5.21 4.65
C ILE A 243 5.54 -5.79 5.52
N GLU A 244 6.58 -5.00 5.81
CA GLU A 244 7.64 -5.37 6.75
C GLU A 244 7.10 -5.50 8.19
N PHE A 245 6.03 -4.79 8.51
CA PHE A 245 5.28 -4.98 9.76
C PHE A 245 4.37 -6.22 9.76
N GLY A 246 4.32 -6.96 8.66
CA GLY A 246 3.53 -8.18 8.48
C GLY A 246 2.03 -7.93 8.25
N ALA A 247 1.61 -6.68 8.14
CA ALA A 247 0.21 -6.32 7.89
C ALA A 247 -0.19 -6.57 6.44
N LYS A 248 -1.49 -6.83 6.23
CA LYS A 248 -2.06 -6.99 4.87
C LYS A 248 -2.02 -5.68 4.09
N ALA A 249 -2.24 -4.57 4.80
CA ALA A 249 -2.17 -3.20 4.31
C ALA A 249 -2.13 -2.26 5.51
N GLY A 250 -1.70 -1.02 5.28
CA GLY A 250 -1.87 0.06 6.26
C GLY A 250 -2.34 1.34 5.58
N PHE A 251 -3.02 2.19 6.33
CA PHE A 251 -3.62 3.41 5.80
C PHE A 251 -3.67 4.54 6.85
N VAL A 252 -3.74 5.77 6.34
CA VAL A 252 -4.00 6.97 7.13
C VAL A 252 -5.35 7.53 6.69
N ALA A 253 -6.24 7.82 7.64
CA ALA A 253 -7.52 8.44 7.32
C ALA A 253 -7.31 9.80 6.60
N PRO A 254 -8.05 10.09 5.52
CA PRO A 254 -7.83 11.29 4.73
C PRO A 254 -8.25 12.55 5.49
N ASP A 255 -7.47 13.60 5.33
CA ASP A 255 -7.72 14.92 5.90
C ASP A 255 -7.41 16.04 4.89
N ASP A 256 -7.40 17.28 5.35
CA ASP A 256 -7.16 18.45 4.50
C ASP A 256 -5.82 18.38 3.75
N VAL A 257 -4.77 17.81 4.36
CA VAL A 257 -3.47 17.61 3.71
C VAL A 257 -3.60 16.65 2.53
N THR A 258 -4.41 15.59 2.66
CA THR A 258 -4.72 14.67 1.56
C THR A 258 -5.50 15.37 0.45
N PHE A 259 -6.48 16.21 0.79
CA PHE A 259 -7.30 16.90 -0.20
C PHE A 259 -6.51 17.96 -0.96
N GLU A 260 -5.66 18.73 -0.28
CA GLU A 260 -4.79 19.72 -0.89
C GLU A 260 -3.81 19.06 -1.87
N TYR A 261 -3.23 17.92 -1.49
CA TYR A 261 -2.32 17.17 -2.38
C TYR A 261 -3.01 16.66 -3.64
N LEU A 262 -4.28 16.23 -3.54
CA LEU A 262 -5.04 15.67 -4.68
C LEU A 262 -5.64 16.75 -5.60
N ALA A 263 -5.73 18.00 -5.15
CA ALA A 263 -6.36 19.06 -5.91
C ALA A 263 -5.65 19.27 -7.25
N GLY A 264 -6.42 19.20 -8.35
CA GLY A 264 -5.89 19.42 -9.70
C GLY A 264 -5.06 18.27 -10.28
N LYS A 265 -4.94 17.12 -9.58
CA LYS A 265 -4.24 15.95 -10.13
C LYS A 265 -5.01 15.33 -11.32
N PRO A 266 -4.31 14.78 -12.33
CA PRO A 266 -4.92 14.32 -13.58
C PRO A 266 -6.09 13.34 -13.43
N TYR A 267 -5.98 12.38 -12.51
CA TYR A 267 -7.02 11.37 -12.27
C TYR A 267 -7.87 11.65 -11.02
N ALA A 268 -7.64 12.77 -10.34
CA ALA A 268 -8.52 13.21 -9.27
C ALA A 268 -9.83 13.80 -9.84
N PRO A 269 -10.95 13.70 -9.11
CA PRO A 269 -12.20 14.36 -9.47
C PRO A 269 -12.02 15.85 -9.71
N GLN A 270 -12.82 16.45 -10.60
CA GLN A 270 -12.73 17.87 -10.95
C GLN A 270 -14.09 18.56 -10.86
N GLY A 271 -14.09 19.88 -10.63
CA GLY A 271 -15.31 20.69 -10.57
C GLY A 271 -16.30 20.17 -9.53
N GLN A 272 -17.58 20.05 -9.90
CA GLN A 272 -18.62 19.59 -8.96
C GLN A 272 -18.35 18.18 -8.38
N LEU A 273 -17.66 17.30 -9.12
CA LEU A 273 -17.29 15.98 -8.60
C LEU A 273 -16.20 16.07 -7.54
N TRP A 274 -15.34 17.08 -7.58
CA TRP A 274 -14.36 17.36 -6.54
C TRP A 274 -15.04 17.71 -5.23
N ASP A 275 -16.01 18.62 -5.26
CA ASP A 275 -16.74 19.04 -4.06
C ASP A 275 -17.48 17.86 -3.41
N GLN A 276 -18.10 17.00 -4.24
CA GLN A 276 -18.75 15.77 -3.78
C GLN A 276 -17.75 14.78 -3.19
N ALA A 277 -16.59 14.60 -3.83
CA ALA A 277 -15.55 13.71 -3.36
C ALA A 277 -14.99 14.16 -2.01
N VAL A 278 -14.62 15.43 -1.86
CA VAL A 278 -14.14 15.99 -0.59
C VAL A 278 -15.20 15.87 0.50
N SER A 279 -16.46 16.17 0.19
CA SER A 279 -17.56 15.99 1.15
C SER A 279 -17.69 14.54 1.61
N HIS A 280 -17.58 13.57 0.70
CA HIS A 280 -17.61 12.15 1.04
C HIS A 280 -16.37 11.72 1.81
N TRP A 281 -15.17 12.11 1.39
CA TRP A 281 -13.91 11.71 2.02
C TRP A 281 -13.83 12.13 3.48
N ARG A 282 -14.40 13.29 3.85
CA ARG A 282 -14.51 13.72 5.25
C ARG A 282 -15.33 12.79 6.14
N THR A 283 -16.19 11.95 5.55
CA THR A 283 -17.00 10.97 6.30
C THR A 283 -16.28 9.65 6.57
N LEU A 284 -15.12 9.44 5.95
CA LEU A 284 -14.40 8.16 5.99
C LEU A 284 -13.62 7.93 7.28
N CYS A 285 -13.26 8.99 8.02
CA CYS A 285 -12.52 8.85 9.29
C CYS A 285 -13.23 7.86 10.23
N SER A 286 -12.45 7.05 10.97
CA SER A 286 -12.99 6.19 12.02
C SER A 286 -13.87 6.98 12.98
N ASP A 287 -14.99 6.39 13.36
CA ASP A 287 -15.86 6.96 14.39
C ASP A 287 -15.12 6.98 15.75
N ALA A 288 -15.49 7.90 16.63
CA ALA A 288 -14.73 8.17 17.86
C ALA A 288 -14.67 6.97 18.83
N ASP A 289 -15.70 6.13 18.81
CA ASP A 289 -15.88 4.93 19.63
C ASP A 289 -15.67 3.63 18.83
N ALA A 290 -15.03 3.71 17.66
CA ALA A 290 -14.79 2.55 16.81
C ALA A 290 -13.81 1.58 17.46
N ALA A 291 -14.19 0.30 17.52
CA ALA A 291 -13.39 -0.74 18.17
C ALA A 291 -12.34 -1.36 17.23
N PHE A 292 -11.14 -1.57 17.76
CA PHE A 292 -10.04 -2.26 17.08
C PHE A 292 -9.75 -3.58 17.76
N ASP A 293 -9.38 -4.59 16.97
CA ASP A 293 -9.01 -5.91 17.48
C ASP A 293 -7.65 -5.86 18.19
N ARG A 294 -6.79 -4.89 17.83
CA ARG A 294 -5.51 -4.62 18.49
C ARG A 294 -5.15 -3.14 18.40
N GLU A 295 -4.59 -2.58 19.47
CA GLU A 295 -4.02 -1.24 19.48
C GLU A 295 -2.57 -1.26 19.97
N VAL A 296 -1.75 -0.37 19.41
CA VAL A 296 -0.35 -0.13 19.84
C VAL A 296 -0.12 1.36 19.92
N ASP A 297 0.43 1.82 21.04
CA ASP A 297 0.75 3.22 21.27
C ASP A 297 2.26 3.46 21.16
N ILE A 298 2.63 4.51 20.42
CA ILE A 298 4.02 4.92 20.21
C ILE A 298 4.16 6.40 20.59
N ASP A 299 5.02 6.69 21.58
CA ASP A 299 5.42 8.06 21.91
C ASP A 299 6.54 8.51 20.96
N CYS A 300 6.22 9.39 20.02
CA CYS A 300 7.20 9.89 19.07
C CYS A 300 8.29 10.76 19.71
N SER A 301 8.08 11.28 20.92
CA SER A 301 9.06 12.12 21.60
C SER A 301 10.27 11.33 22.12
N THR A 302 10.13 10.01 22.26
CA THR A 302 11.22 9.12 22.70
C THR A 302 12.01 8.54 21.53
N ILE A 303 11.52 8.69 20.30
CA ILE A 303 12.17 8.15 19.10
C ILE A 303 13.43 8.95 18.81
N ARG A 304 14.49 8.22 18.47
CA ARG A 304 15.77 8.74 17.96
C ARG A 304 15.92 8.32 16.49
N PRO A 305 16.84 8.87 15.70
CA PRO A 305 17.11 8.36 14.36
C PRO A 305 17.39 6.85 14.38
N GLN A 306 16.69 6.10 13.53
CA GLN A 306 16.68 4.63 13.51
C GLN A 306 17.43 4.10 12.29
N VAL A 307 18.03 2.93 12.44
CA VAL A 307 18.65 2.16 11.34
C VAL A 307 18.33 0.69 11.48
N THR A 308 18.13 0.00 10.35
CA THR A 308 18.15 -1.46 10.29
C THR A 308 19.58 -1.94 10.14
N TRP A 309 20.12 -2.65 11.13
CA TRP A 309 21.52 -3.07 11.16
C TRP A 309 21.73 -4.54 10.80
N GLY A 310 20.66 -5.32 10.59
CA GLY A 310 20.74 -6.76 10.32
C GLY A 310 20.19 -7.17 8.95
N THR A 311 19.78 -8.42 8.83
CA THR A 311 19.21 -9.02 7.59
C THR A 311 17.70 -9.15 7.63
N SER A 312 17.07 -8.79 8.75
CA SER A 312 15.62 -8.70 8.93
C SER A 312 15.19 -7.25 9.17
N PRO A 313 14.00 -6.83 8.70
CA PRO A 313 13.46 -5.50 9.01
C PRO A 313 13.22 -5.25 10.51
N GLU A 314 13.14 -6.30 11.34
CA GLU A 314 13.03 -6.16 12.81
C GLU A 314 14.37 -5.84 13.49
N ASP A 315 15.50 -5.95 12.77
CA ASP A 315 16.83 -5.68 13.31
C ASP A 315 17.07 -4.17 13.34
N VAL A 316 16.32 -3.45 14.17
CA VAL A 316 16.34 -2.00 14.29
C VAL A 316 17.09 -1.57 15.55
N SER A 317 17.88 -0.51 15.44
CA SER A 317 18.51 0.18 16.57
C SER A 317 18.45 1.69 16.35
N SER A 318 18.52 2.45 17.44
CA SER A 318 18.83 3.88 17.36
C SER A 318 20.31 4.06 17.00
N LEU A 319 20.66 5.13 16.26
CA LEU A 319 22.05 5.38 15.84
C LEU A 319 23.05 5.54 17.00
N ASP A 320 22.57 5.82 18.22
CA ASP A 320 23.38 5.99 19.43
C ASP A 320 23.31 4.78 20.38
N GLN A 321 22.62 3.71 19.99
CA GLN A 321 22.43 2.52 20.82
C GLN A 321 23.36 1.37 20.41
N PRO A 322 24.00 0.71 21.38
CA PRO A 322 24.83 -0.45 21.09
C PRO A 322 24.01 -1.59 20.51
N LEU A 323 24.55 -2.26 19.48
CA LEU A 323 23.95 -3.46 18.89
C LEU A 323 23.88 -4.62 19.90
N PRO A 324 22.86 -5.49 19.83
CA PRO A 324 22.64 -6.54 20.82
C PRO A 324 23.77 -7.57 20.85
N ASP A 325 24.08 -8.10 22.04
CA ASP A 325 24.98 -9.25 22.18
C ASP A 325 24.20 -10.56 21.96
N PRO A 326 24.58 -11.43 21.01
CA PRO A 326 23.93 -12.72 20.81
C PRO A 326 23.92 -13.59 22.08
N ALA A 327 24.91 -13.42 22.96
CA ALA A 327 25.00 -14.13 24.23
C ALA A 327 23.80 -13.82 25.16
N ASP A 328 23.21 -12.64 25.03
CA ASP A 328 22.09 -12.18 25.86
C ASP A 328 20.71 -12.58 25.27
N ILE A 329 20.68 -13.10 24.05
CA ILE A 329 19.44 -13.49 23.37
C ILE A 329 19.01 -14.88 23.81
N ALA A 330 17.87 -15.00 24.48
CA ALA A 330 17.38 -16.27 25.03
C ALA A 330 16.94 -17.29 23.95
N ASP A 331 16.26 -16.82 22.90
CA ASP A 331 15.79 -17.68 21.82
C ASP A 331 16.95 -18.13 20.93
N PRO A 332 17.24 -19.45 20.84
CA PRO A 332 18.34 -19.96 20.03
C PRO A 332 18.17 -19.68 18.53
N VAL A 333 16.94 -19.59 18.02
CA VAL A 333 16.69 -19.28 16.61
C VAL A 333 17.06 -17.82 16.34
N ARG A 334 16.53 -16.90 17.15
CA ARG A 334 16.87 -15.47 17.07
C ARG A 334 18.36 -15.22 17.29
N ARG A 335 19.00 -15.88 18.26
CA ARG A 335 20.45 -15.77 18.51
C ARG A 335 21.24 -16.09 17.25
N ARG A 336 20.95 -17.25 16.64
CA ARG A 336 21.64 -17.69 15.43
C ARG A 336 21.42 -16.72 14.27
N ALA A 337 20.21 -16.20 14.09
CA ALA A 337 19.93 -15.21 13.06
C ALA A 337 20.76 -13.92 13.23
N ILE A 338 20.93 -13.46 14.47
CA ILE A 338 21.77 -12.29 14.78
C ILE A 338 23.25 -12.58 14.53
N GLU A 339 23.75 -13.76 14.92
CA GLU A 339 25.14 -14.18 14.64
C GLU A 339 25.41 -14.21 13.13
N GLU A 340 24.47 -14.77 12.34
CA GLU A 340 24.56 -14.80 10.88
C GLU A 340 24.50 -13.38 10.28
N ALA A 341 23.65 -12.50 10.80
CA ALA A 341 23.57 -11.09 10.38
C ALA A 341 24.88 -10.33 10.65
N PHE A 342 25.49 -10.50 11.82
CA PHE A 342 26.80 -9.90 12.12
C PHE A 342 27.90 -10.42 11.22
N SER A 343 27.95 -11.73 10.97
CA SER A 343 28.92 -12.30 10.04
C SER A 343 28.74 -11.78 8.62
N TYR A 344 27.50 -11.57 8.17
CA TYR A 344 27.20 -11.07 6.83
C TYR A 344 27.58 -9.59 6.66
N LEU A 345 27.29 -8.77 7.68
CA LEU A 345 27.49 -7.32 7.61
C LEU A 345 28.87 -6.85 8.10
N GLY A 346 29.63 -7.73 8.73
CA GLY A 346 30.94 -7.40 9.30
C GLY A 346 30.83 -6.47 10.52
N LEU A 347 29.77 -6.63 11.32
CA LEU A 347 29.51 -5.84 12.52
C LEU A 347 29.95 -6.61 13.78
N GLU A 348 30.19 -5.89 14.88
CA GLU A 348 30.55 -6.46 16.17
C GLU A 348 29.50 -6.08 17.24
N PRO A 349 29.16 -6.99 18.16
CA PRO A 349 28.26 -6.70 19.28
C PRO A 349 28.70 -5.49 20.11
N GLY A 350 27.73 -4.75 20.67
CA GLY A 350 27.99 -3.67 21.62
C GLY A 350 28.56 -2.37 21.03
N LYS A 351 28.83 -2.30 19.72
CA LYS A 351 29.19 -1.05 19.03
C LYS A 351 27.91 -0.29 18.62
N PRO A 352 27.90 1.05 18.67
CA PRO A 352 26.84 1.87 18.06
C PRO A 352 26.79 1.75 16.54
#